data_AF-A0A1H9U1X3-F1
#
_entry.id   AF-A0A1H9U1X3-F1
#
_cell.length_a   1.000
_cell.length_b   1.000
_cell.length_c   1.000
_cell.angle_alpha   90.00
_cell.angle_beta   90.00
_cell.angle_gamma   90.00
#
_symmetry.space_group_name_H-M   'P 1'
#
loop_
_entity.id
_entity.type
_entity.pdbx_description
1 polymer ?
#
loop_
_entity_poly.entity_id
_entity_poly.type
_entity_poly.pdbx_seq_one_letter_code
_entity_poly.pdbx_strand_id
1 'polypeptide(L)'
;MASKGRGSRGRSGRGNRGNAAALKQYWGPGKGGTTKIRWNTPSDFTRCNRHLRRYLGSRAAGYCARLHRDMTGVWPGDRRNVGRTSVRRRR
;
A
#
# COMPACT_ATOMS: atom_id res chain seq x y z
N MET A 1 46.42 18.90 -6.15
CA MET A 1 45.48 17.85 -6.63
C MET A 1 45.54 16.66 -5.67
N ALA A 2 44.43 15.92 -5.52
CA ALA A 2 44.21 14.73 -4.68
C ALA A 2 43.76 14.94 -3.21
N SER A 3 42.52 15.42 -3.04
CA SER A 3 41.74 15.20 -1.82
C SER A 3 41.05 13.84 -1.89
N LYS A 4 41.53 12.84 -1.14
CA LYS A 4 40.86 11.55 -0.96
C LYS A 4 40.68 11.31 0.53
N GLY A 5 39.50 11.63 1.04
CA GLY A 5 39.22 11.48 2.46
C GLY A 5 37.81 11.94 2.84
N ARG A 6 36.83 11.05 2.70
CA ARG A 6 35.60 11.05 3.50
C ARG A 6 34.99 9.64 3.45
N GLY A 7 35.43 8.79 4.37
CA GLY A 7 34.66 7.61 4.74
C GLY A 7 33.47 8.03 5.60
N SER A 8 32.35 7.31 5.49
CA SER A 8 31.52 6.86 6.63
C SER A 8 30.26 6.13 6.18
N ARG A 9 30.24 4.82 6.47
CA ARG A 9 29.15 4.10 7.15
C ARG A 9 27.75 4.16 6.53
N GLY A 10 27.36 3.03 5.94
CA GLY A 10 25.98 2.70 5.61
C GLY A 10 25.77 1.20 5.44
N ARG A 11 26.07 0.41 6.49
CA ARG A 11 25.63 -0.99 6.60
C ARG A 11 24.10 -1.03 6.52
N SER A 12 23.53 -1.83 5.62
CA SER A 12 22.21 -2.45 5.82
C SER A 12 21.93 -3.46 4.72
N GLY A 13 21.87 -4.73 5.11
CA GLY A 13 21.83 -5.89 4.22
C GLY A 13 20.78 -5.83 3.12
N ARG A 14 21.23 -6.17 1.91
CA ARG A 14 20.41 -6.66 0.79
C ARG A 14 19.92 -8.08 1.09
N GLY A 15 19.20 -8.25 2.19
CA GLY A 15 18.45 -9.47 2.48
C GLY A 15 17.03 -9.27 1.98
N ASN A 16 16.66 -9.90 0.86
CA ASN A 16 15.27 -10.21 0.49
C ASN A 16 14.22 -9.06 0.54
N ARG A 17 14.59 -7.80 0.26
CA ARG A 17 13.62 -6.67 0.12
C ARG A 17 13.06 -6.47 -1.29
N GLY A 18 13.43 -7.33 -2.24
CA GLY A 18 13.06 -7.20 -3.66
C GLY A 18 11.55 -7.34 -3.93
N ASN A 19 10.88 -8.27 -3.25
CA ASN A 19 9.46 -8.53 -3.52
C ASN A 19 8.51 -7.46 -2.95
N ALA A 20 8.83 -6.88 -1.78
CA ALA A 20 7.94 -5.92 -1.14
C ALA A 20 7.85 -4.60 -1.91
N ALA A 21 8.96 -4.11 -2.48
CA ALA A 21 8.96 -2.90 -3.30
C ALA A 21 8.22 -3.12 -4.62
N ALA A 22 8.46 -4.27 -5.29
CA ALA A 22 7.75 -4.65 -6.51
C ALA A 22 6.24 -4.83 -6.27
N LEU A 23 5.85 -5.45 -5.15
CA LEU A 23 4.45 -5.56 -4.75
C LEU A 23 3.82 -4.19 -4.49
N LYS A 24 4.54 -3.24 -3.88
CA LYS A 24 4.03 -1.88 -3.67
C LYS A 24 3.79 -1.17 -4.99
N GLN A 25 4.73 -1.29 -5.94
CA GLN A 25 4.57 -0.70 -7.26
C GLN A 25 3.42 -1.34 -8.05
N TYR A 26 3.26 -2.66 -8.00
CA TYR A 26 2.18 -3.35 -8.72
C TYR A 26 0.79 -3.11 -8.13
N TRP A 27 0.66 -3.15 -6.80
CA TRP A 27 -0.63 -2.99 -6.09
C TRP A 27 -0.99 -1.54 -5.77
N GLY A 28 -0.04 -0.61 -5.78
CA GLY A 28 -0.26 0.83 -5.62
C GLY A 28 -0.62 1.49 -6.97
N PRO A 29 0.35 2.12 -7.66
CA PRO A 29 0.12 2.78 -8.96
C PRO A 29 0.01 1.80 -10.14
N GLY A 30 0.54 0.58 -9.99
CA GLY A 30 0.57 -0.41 -11.05
C GLY A 30 -0.79 -1.03 -11.38
N LYS A 31 -0.76 -1.95 -12.35
CA LYS A 31 -1.95 -2.58 -12.92
C LYS A 31 -2.85 -3.22 -11.86
N GLY A 32 -2.29 -3.85 -10.83
CA GLY A 32 -3.06 -4.49 -9.74
C GLY A 32 -3.87 -3.47 -8.93
N GLY A 33 -3.27 -2.33 -8.59
CA GLY A 33 -3.94 -1.26 -7.86
C GLY A 33 -5.03 -0.57 -8.66
N THR A 34 -4.77 -0.28 -9.93
CA THR A 34 -5.71 0.43 -10.81
C THR A 34 -6.83 -0.45 -11.33
N THR A 35 -6.57 -1.70 -11.74
CA THR A 35 -7.63 -2.59 -12.27
C THR A 35 -8.33 -3.46 -11.22
N LYS A 36 -7.61 -4.01 -10.23
CA LYS A 36 -8.23 -4.91 -9.22
C LYS A 36 -8.80 -4.14 -8.04
N ILE A 37 -7.99 -3.25 -7.46
CA ILE A 37 -8.40 -2.49 -6.28
C ILE A 37 -9.27 -1.29 -6.68
N ARG A 38 -8.86 -0.56 -7.71
CA ARG A 38 -9.42 0.73 -8.15
C ARG A 38 -9.42 1.71 -6.95
N TRP A 39 -8.26 2.25 -6.64
CA TRP A 39 -8.11 3.27 -5.59
C TRP A 39 -9.09 4.44 -5.82
N ASN A 40 -9.49 5.10 -4.73
CA ASN A 40 -10.53 6.16 -4.73
C ASN A 40 -11.95 5.68 -5.10
N THR A 41 -12.25 4.38 -4.97
CA THR A 41 -13.62 3.85 -5.14
C THR A 41 -14.16 3.30 -3.83
N PRO A 42 -15.49 3.26 -3.63
CA PRO A 42 -16.05 2.67 -2.41
C PRO A 42 -15.62 1.20 -2.28
N SER A 43 -15.19 0.82 -1.07
CA SER A 43 -14.73 -0.54 -0.72
C SER A 43 -13.40 -0.97 -1.36
N ASP A 44 -12.58 -0.05 -1.82
CA ASP A 44 -11.24 -0.33 -2.37
C ASP A 44 -10.36 -1.07 -1.33
N PHE A 45 -10.40 -0.69 -0.05
CA PHE A 45 -9.67 -1.37 1.02
C PHE A 45 -10.10 -2.84 1.16
N THR A 46 -11.40 -3.11 1.06
CA THR A 46 -11.95 -4.48 1.13
C THR A 46 -11.47 -5.32 -0.05
N ARG A 47 -11.38 -4.75 -1.26
CA ARG A 47 -10.85 -5.44 -2.44
C ARG A 47 -9.36 -5.72 -2.29
N CYS A 48 -8.58 -4.73 -1.82
CA CYS A 48 -7.17 -4.89 -1.49
C CYS A 48 -6.97 -6.04 -0.52
N ASN A 49 -7.68 -6.02 0.61
CA ASN A 49 -7.57 -7.01 1.66
C ASN A 49 -7.95 -8.42 1.15
N ARG A 50 -9.02 -8.55 0.36
CA ARG A 50 -9.44 -9.83 -0.25
C ARG A 50 -8.36 -10.44 -1.15
N HIS A 51 -7.73 -9.64 -2.01
CA HIS A 51 -6.68 -10.13 -2.91
C HIS A 51 -5.39 -10.44 -2.15
N LEU A 52 -4.96 -9.53 -1.27
CA LEU A 52 -3.69 -9.63 -0.57
C LEU A 52 -3.72 -10.60 0.62
N ARG A 53 -4.89 -10.94 1.20
CA ARG A 53 -5.01 -11.98 2.23
C ARG A 53 -4.47 -13.34 1.76
N ARG A 54 -4.61 -13.66 0.48
CA ARG A 54 -4.10 -14.90 -0.10
C ARG A 54 -2.57 -14.98 -0.12
N TYR A 55 -1.90 -13.82 -0.15
CA TYR A 55 -0.45 -13.73 -0.28
C TYR A 55 0.26 -13.34 1.03
N LEU A 56 -0.38 -12.50 1.85
CA LEU A 56 0.20 -11.89 3.06
C LEU A 56 -0.50 -12.35 4.36
N GLY A 57 -1.62 -13.07 4.25
CA GLY A 57 -2.42 -13.48 5.40
C GLY A 57 -2.97 -12.29 6.20
N SER A 58 -2.86 -12.36 7.53
CA SER A 58 -3.32 -11.32 8.46
C SER A 58 -2.59 -9.98 8.31
N ARG A 59 -1.37 -9.97 7.75
CA ARG A 59 -0.57 -8.76 7.52
C ARG A 59 -1.08 -7.91 6.35
N ALA A 60 -1.99 -8.46 5.54
CA ALA A 60 -2.59 -7.76 4.40
C ALA A 60 -3.32 -6.48 4.83
N ALA A 61 -3.99 -6.48 5.98
CA ALA A 61 -4.75 -5.32 6.47
C ALA A 61 -3.84 -4.09 6.67
N GLY A 62 -2.74 -4.24 7.41
CA GLY A 62 -1.79 -3.15 7.65
C GLY A 62 -1.05 -2.71 6.38
N TYR A 63 -0.80 -3.63 5.45
CA TYR A 63 -0.18 -3.31 4.15
C TYR A 63 -1.12 -2.51 3.25
N CYS A 64 -2.38 -2.95 3.13
CA CYS A 64 -3.42 -2.24 2.38
C CYS A 64 -3.72 -0.86 2.95
N ALA A 65 -3.65 -0.68 4.27
CA ALA A 65 -3.88 0.63 4.87
C ALA A 65 -2.83 1.67 4.46
N ARG A 66 -1.56 1.28 4.40
CA ARG A 66 -0.48 2.17 3.92
C ARG A 66 -0.64 2.49 2.44
N LEU A 67 -0.89 1.47 1.60
CA LEU A 67 -1.12 1.67 0.17
C LEU A 67 -2.33 2.58 -0.10
N HIS A 68 -3.41 2.41 0.66
CA HIS A 68 -4.58 3.28 0.54
C HIS A 68 -4.19 4.73 0.79
N ARG A 69 -3.51 5.03 1.91
CA ARG A 69 -3.05 6.38 2.21
C ARG A 69 -2.08 6.93 1.16
N ASP A 70 -1.15 6.12 0.68
CA ASP A 70 -0.16 6.56 -0.31
C ASP A 70 -0.83 6.90 -1.66
N MET A 71 -1.95 6.24 -2.01
CA MET A 71 -2.65 6.43 -3.29
C MET A 71 -3.81 7.42 -3.22
N THR A 72 -4.58 7.44 -2.13
CA THR A 72 -5.78 8.29 -1.97
C THR A 72 -5.54 9.50 -1.06
N GLY A 73 -4.43 9.53 -0.33
CA GLY A 73 -4.13 10.57 0.67
C GLY A 73 -4.91 10.44 1.98
N VAL A 74 -5.84 9.48 2.09
CA VAL A 74 -6.69 9.26 3.29
C VAL A 74 -6.51 7.85 3.82
N TRP A 75 -6.86 7.62 5.09
CA TRP A 75 -6.85 6.27 5.67
C TRP A 75 -8.15 5.52 5.37
N PRO A 76 -8.11 4.18 5.24
CA PRO A 76 -9.32 3.39 5.02
C PRO A 76 -10.16 3.42 6.30
N GLY A 77 -11.41 3.91 6.19
CA GLY A 77 -12.30 4.12 7.33
C GLY A 77 -12.38 5.58 7.81
N ASP A 78 -11.61 6.50 7.21
CA ASP A 78 -11.83 7.93 7.41
C ASP A 78 -13.22 8.33 6.88
N ARG A 79 -13.86 9.31 7.53
CA ARG A 79 -15.13 9.91 7.09
C ARG A 79 -15.00 10.56 5.70
N ARG A 80 -13.78 10.98 5.34
CA ARG A 80 -13.44 11.50 4.01
C ARG A 80 -13.33 10.41 2.93
N ASN A 81 -13.28 9.13 3.30
CA ASN A 81 -13.25 8.04 2.34
C ASN A 81 -14.67 7.80 1.78
N VAL A 82 -14.76 7.81 0.45
CA VAL A 82 -15.98 7.62 -0.35
C VAL A 82 -16.79 6.37 0.04
N GLY A 83 -16.13 5.35 0.61
CA GLY A 83 -16.76 4.10 1.05
C GLY A 83 -17.58 4.15 2.34
N ARG A 84 -17.47 5.20 3.19
CA ARG A 84 -18.25 5.28 4.44
C ARG A 84 -19.69 5.73 4.24
N THR A 85 -19.97 6.41 3.14
CA THR A 85 -21.29 7.04 2.91
C THR A 85 -22.38 6.02 2.59
N SER A 86 -22.03 4.82 2.09
CA SER A 86 -23.01 3.82 1.64
C SER A 86 -23.49 2.84 2.71
N VAL A 87 -22.81 2.72 3.86
CA VAL A 87 -23.19 1.76 4.93
C VAL A 87 -24.31 2.33 5.83
N ARG A 88 -24.61 3.63 5.75
CA ARG A 88 -25.67 4.28 6.54
C ARG A 88 -27.08 4.15 5.91
N ARG A 89 -27.32 3.10 5.12
CA ARG A 89 -28.62 2.78 4.51
C ARG A 89 -28.84 1.25 4.46
N ARG A 90 -28.92 0.61 5.62
CA ARG A 90 -29.76 -0.56 5.80
C ARG A 90 -30.51 -0.36 7.11
N ARG A 91 -31.82 -0.12 6.95
CA ARG A 91 -32.83 -0.09 8.02
C ARG A 91 -32.84 -1.40 8.77
#